data_AF-A0AAW8BEX2-F1
#
_entry.id   AF-A0AAW8BEX2-F1
#
_cell.length_a   1.000
_cell.length_b   1.000
_cell.length_c   1.000
_cell.angle_alpha   90.00
_cell.angle_beta   90.00
_cell.angle_gamma   90.00
#
_symmetry.space_group_name_H-M   'P 1'
#
loop_
_entity.id
_entity.type
_entity.pdbx_description
1 polymer ?
#
loop_
_entity_poly.entity_id
_entity_poly.type
_entity_poly.pdbx_seq_one_letter_code
_entity_poly.pdbx_strand_id
1 'polypeptide(L)'
;MIRLLFILFFSVNLSAQTVYKTPSGSKYHLSSCRMVKNVSSSITLNQALRLGLSSCNICKPSFRQTLGIVSKPKKTAGVNSYNRCYATTKSGSRCKRNTRIGNNFCFQHLPN
;
A
#
# COMPACT_ATOMS: atom_id res chain seq x y z
N MET A 1 39.59 30.01 14.88
CA MET A 1 39.05 29.33 13.69
C MET A 1 38.73 27.85 13.99
N ILE A 2 37.94 27.56 15.03
CA ILE A 2 37.71 26.17 15.51
C ILE A 2 36.25 25.85 15.88
N ARG A 3 35.32 26.82 15.79
CA ARG A 3 33.89 26.59 16.12
C ARG A 3 33.07 25.93 15.01
N LEU A 4 33.61 25.78 13.80
CA LEU A 4 32.89 25.23 12.64
C LEU A 4 33.01 23.69 12.49
N LEU A 5 33.86 23.03 13.29
CA LEU A 5 34.14 21.59 13.11
C LEU A 5 33.21 20.65 13.90
N PHE A 6 32.34 21.16 14.77
CA PHE A 6 31.51 20.33 15.65
C PHE A 6 30.11 19.98 15.10
N ILE A 7 29.71 20.53 13.94
CA ILE A 7 28.36 20.35 13.38
C ILE A 7 28.29 19.14 12.42
N LEU A 8 29.42 18.50 12.10
CA LEU A 8 29.52 17.46 11.07
C LEU A 8 29.21 16.02 11.51
N PHE A 9 28.78 15.80 12.75
CA PHE A 9 28.52 14.44 13.29
C PHE A 9 27.13 14.25 13.90
N PHE A 10 26.14 15.07 13.52
CA PHE A 10 24.75 14.79 13.88
C PHE A 10 24.16 13.74 12.94
N SER A 11 24.56 12.48 13.14
CA SER A 11 24.01 11.33 12.42
C SER A 11 22.52 11.18 12.76
N VAL A 12 21.66 11.69 11.89
CA VAL A 12 20.21 11.54 12.01
C VAL A 12 19.83 10.09 11.79
N ASN A 13 19.42 9.41 12.88
CA ASN A 13 18.87 8.06 12.80
C ASN A 13 17.43 8.16 12.29
N LEU A 14 17.24 7.99 10.98
CA LEU A 14 15.92 8.02 10.35
C LEU A 14 15.24 6.65 10.53
N SER A 15 14.35 6.51 11.52
CA SER A 15 13.55 5.29 11.69
C SER A 15 12.30 5.35 10.83
N ALA A 16 12.09 4.30 10.01
CA ALA A 16 10.88 4.16 9.22
C ALA A 16 9.72 3.65 10.09
N GLN A 17 8.51 4.19 9.91
CA GLN A 17 7.34 3.71 10.62
C GLN A 17 6.92 2.32 10.12
N THR A 18 6.83 1.36 11.05
CA THR A 18 6.39 -0.01 10.79
C THR A 18 4.86 -0.10 10.83
N VAL A 19 4.27 -0.73 9.82
CA VAL A 19 2.85 -1.02 9.70
C VAL A 19 2.62 -2.48 9.35
N TYR A 20 1.40 -2.96 9.48
CA TYR A 20 1.08 -4.39 9.32
C TYR A 20 0.14 -4.59 8.13
N LYS A 21 0.41 -5.62 7.32
CA LYS A 21 -0.49 -6.07 6.25
C LYS A 21 -1.01 -7.48 6.56
N THR A 22 -2.23 -7.76 6.15
CA THR A 22 -2.76 -9.14 6.13
C THR A 22 -2.49 -9.79 4.76
N PRO A 23 -2.40 -11.12 4.64
CA PRO A 23 -2.06 -11.78 3.36
C PRO A 23 -3.03 -11.48 2.21
N SER A 24 -4.31 -11.29 2.53
CA SER A 24 -5.40 -11.06 1.57
C SER A 24 -5.85 -9.60 1.51
N GLY A 25 -5.25 -8.70 2.30
CA GLY A 25 -5.75 -7.34 2.50
C GLY A 25 -5.14 -6.31 1.57
N SER A 26 -5.98 -5.43 1.02
CA SER A 26 -5.56 -4.21 0.30
C SER A 26 -5.29 -3.01 1.23
N LYS A 27 -5.18 -3.27 2.54
CA LYS A 27 -5.05 -2.24 3.57
C LYS A 27 -3.88 -2.51 4.50
N TYR A 28 -3.29 -1.42 5.02
CA TYR A 28 -2.32 -1.49 6.10
C TYR A 28 -2.97 -1.10 7.44
N HIS A 29 -2.41 -1.63 8.51
CA HIS A 29 -3.00 -1.66 9.84
C HIS A 29 -1.98 -1.26 10.91
N LEU A 30 -2.47 -0.84 12.07
CA LEU A 30 -1.69 -0.76 13.31
C LEU A 30 -1.56 -2.16 13.93
N SER A 31 -0.53 -2.37 14.76
CA SER A 31 -0.35 -3.61 15.53
C SER A 31 -1.57 -3.95 16.39
N SER A 32 -2.29 -2.94 16.88
CA SER A 32 -3.49 -3.07 17.71
C SER A 32 -4.77 -3.40 16.91
N CYS A 33 -4.71 -3.48 15.58
CA CYS A 33 -5.91 -3.74 14.78
C CYS A 33 -6.35 -5.21 14.92
N ARG A 34 -7.66 -5.43 15.14
CA ARG A 34 -8.25 -6.78 15.24
C ARG A 34 -7.90 -7.68 14.04
N MET A 35 -7.71 -7.11 12.86
CA MET A 35 -7.41 -7.84 11.62
C MET A 35 -6.01 -8.46 11.59
N VAL A 36 -5.06 -7.96 12.41
CA VAL A 36 -3.66 -8.41 12.38
C VAL A 36 -3.27 -9.34 13.53
N LYS A 37 -4.22 -9.66 14.42
CA LYS A 37 -4.00 -10.46 15.64
C LYS A 37 -3.45 -11.86 15.35
N ASN A 38 -3.96 -12.52 14.31
CA ASN A 38 -3.66 -13.92 14.04
C ASN A 38 -2.73 -14.11 12.85
N VAL A 39 -2.84 -13.26 11.82
CA VAL A 39 -2.09 -13.40 10.58
C VAL A 39 -1.75 -12.02 10.04
N SER A 40 -0.48 -11.63 10.14
CA SER A 40 0.02 -10.39 9.56
C SER A 40 1.52 -10.43 9.25
N SER A 41 1.96 -9.55 8.37
CA SER A 41 3.37 -9.29 8.11
C SER A 41 3.68 -7.82 8.39
N SER A 42 4.76 -7.56 9.12
CA SER A 42 5.29 -6.21 9.32
C SER A 42 5.97 -5.74 8.03
N ILE A 43 5.68 -4.52 7.63
CA ILE A 43 6.29 -3.83 6.49
C ILE A 43 6.51 -2.36 6.86
N THR A 44 7.39 -1.68 6.14
CA THR A 44 7.51 -0.23 6.30
C THR A 44 6.31 0.47 5.65
N LEU A 45 5.93 1.64 6.16
CA LEU A 45 4.84 2.41 5.54
C LEU A 45 5.14 2.75 4.08
N ASN A 46 6.38 3.12 3.76
CA ASN A 46 6.79 3.40 2.37
C ASN A 46 6.58 2.18 1.47
N GLN A 47 6.88 0.98 1.97
CA GLN A 47 6.60 -0.25 1.25
C GLN A 47 5.09 -0.49 1.10
N ALA A 48 4.29 -0.21 2.13
CA ALA A 48 2.83 -0.31 2.05
C ALA A 48 2.25 0.61 0.96
N LEU A 49 2.75 1.85 0.88
CA LEU A 49 2.35 2.82 -0.13
C LEU A 49 2.80 2.40 -1.54
N ARG A 50 4.03 1.88 -1.69
CA ARG A 50 4.54 1.32 -2.96
C ARG A 50 3.71 0.15 -3.45
N LEU A 51 3.21 -0.68 -2.52
CA LEU A 51 2.30 -1.78 -2.80
C LEU A 51 0.85 -1.34 -3.06
N GLY A 52 0.55 -0.04 -2.99
CA GLY A 52 -0.79 0.50 -3.23
C GLY A 52 -1.79 0.20 -2.10
N LEU A 53 -1.31 -0.09 -0.89
CA LEU A 53 -2.18 -0.36 0.26
C LEU A 53 -2.82 0.93 0.78
N SER A 54 -4.10 0.85 1.12
CA SER A 54 -4.86 1.96 1.72
C SER A 54 -4.91 1.86 3.25
N SER A 55 -5.23 2.96 3.94
CA SER A 55 -5.37 2.92 5.39
C SER A 55 -6.58 2.09 5.82
N CYS A 56 -6.45 1.34 6.92
CA CYS A 56 -7.58 0.62 7.49
C CYS A 56 -8.63 1.58 8.08
N ASN A 57 -9.90 1.38 7.71
CA ASN A 57 -11.01 2.20 8.22
C ASN A 57 -11.37 1.91 9.69
N ILE A 58 -10.92 0.77 10.22
CA ILE A 58 -11.22 0.33 11.60
C ILE A 58 -10.21 0.96 12.56
N CYS A 59 -8.92 0.69 12.35
CA CYS A 59 -7.87 1.23 13.23
C CYS A 59 -7.41 2.64 12.83
N LYS A 60 -7.96 3.20 11.73
CA LYS A 60 -7.73 4.56 11.23
C LYS A 60 -6.31 5.07 11.51
N PRO A 61 -5.27 4.43 10.95
CA PRO A 61 -3.90 4.82 11.25
C PRO A 61 -3.70 6.28 10.84
N SER A 62 -3.59 7.17 11.83
CA SER A 62 -3.34 8.59 11.64
C SER A 62 -1.87 8.78 11.33
N PHE A 63 -1.51 8.78 10.05
CA PHE A 63 -0.15 9.08 9.67
C PHE A 63 0.05 10.60 9.66
N ARG A 64 0.71 11.13 10.70
CA ARG A 64 1.34 12.44 10.58
C ARG A 64 2.54 12.27 9.66
N GLN A 65 2.42 12.78 8.43
CA GLN A 65 3.52 13.08 7.54
C GLN A 65 4.38 14.16 8.22
N THR A 66 5.12 13.78 9.25
CA THR A 66 6.14 14.67 9.80
C THR A 66 7.22 14.74 8.74
N LEU A 67 7.42 15.93 8.17
CA LEU A 67 8.27 16.24 7.00
C LEU A 67 7.56 15.95 5.66
N GLY A 68 6.91 16.99 5.11
CA GLY A 68 6.18 16.99 3.83
C GLY A 68 7.04 16.76 2.58
N ILE A 69 7.80 15.67 2.53
CA ILE A 69 8.63 15.23 1.40
C ILE A 69 7.92 14.10 0.62
N VAL A 70 6.79 13.61 1.10
CA VAL A 70 6.02 12.58 0.36
C VAL A 70 5.20 13.27 -0.72
N SER A 71 5.69 13.16 -1.94
CA SER A 71 4.97 13.50 -3.17
C SER A 71 3.57 12.86 -3.15
N LYS A 72 2.59 13.62 -3.67
CA LYS A 72 1.20 13.18 -3.81
C LYS A 72 1.16 11.71 -4.30
N PRO A 73 0.27 10.86 -3.76
CA PRO A 73 0.20 9.46 -4.17
C PRO A 73 0.10 9.37 -5.69
N LYS A 74 1.07 8.70 -6.32
CA LYS A 74 1.10 8.46 -7.76
C LYS A 74 -0.24 7.82 -8.15
N LYS A 75 -1.06 8.55 -8.91
CA LYS A 75 -2.26 7.98 -9.53
C LYS A 75 -1.79 6.78 -10.35
N THR A 76 -2.15 5.57 -9.94
CA THR A 76 -1.95 4.38 -10.77
C THR A 76 -2.71 4.61 -12.07
N ALA A 77 -2.03 4.36 -13.20
CA ALA A 77 -2.62 4.51 -14.52
C ALA A 77 -3.74 3.46 -14.68
N GLY A 78 -4.95 3.84 -14.29
CA GLY A 78 -6.15 3.06 -14.48
C GLY A 78 -7.28 4.00 -14.80
N VAL A 79 -7.65 4.05 -16.07
CA VAL A 79 -8.88 4.68 -16.53
C VAL A 79 -10.05 4.00 -15.82
N ASN A 80 -11.06 4.77 -15.40
CA ASN A 80 -12.37 4.29 -14.93
C ASN A 80 -13.15 3.63 -16.09
N SER A 81 -12.54 2.64 -16.74
CA SER A 81 -13.15 1.91 -17.83
C SER A 81 -13.99 0.80 -17.22
N TYR A 82 -15.31 0.95 -17.29
CA TYR A 82 -16.31 -0.02 -16.85
C TYR A 82 -16.38 -1.20 -17.83
N ASN A 83 -15.24 -1.85 -18.07
CA ASN A 83 -15.14 -2.90 -19.08
C ASN A 83 -15.33 -4.26 -18.41
N ARG A 84 -15.86 -5.23 -19.14
CA ARG A 84 -16.00 -6.61 -18.63
C ARG A 84 -14.65 -7.32 -18.67
N CYS A 85 -14.28 -7.99 -17.57
CA CYS A 85 -13.03 -8.75 -17.40
C CYS A 85 -12.72 -9.64 -18.62
N TYR A 86 -11.45 -9.64 -19.03
CA TYR A 86 -11.01 -10.33 -20.25
C TYR A 86 -10.70 -11.82 -20.04
N ALA A 87 -10.50 -12.25 -18.79
CA ALA A 87 -10.20 -13.64 -18.46
C ALA A 87 -11.35 -14.63 -18.74
N THR A 88 -10.96 -15.85 -19.10
CA THR A 88 -11.81 -17.03 -19.21
C THR A 88 -11.73 -17.84 -17.93
N THR A 89 -12.88 -18.29 -17.43
CA THR A 89 -12.94 -19.14 -16.23
C THR A 89 -12.45 -20.55 -16.53
N LYS A 90 -12.18 -21.35 -15.49
CA LYS A 90 -11.86 -22.79 -15.65
C LYS A 90 -12.92 -23.57 -16.42
N SER A 91 -14.18 -23.12 -16.41
CA SER A 91 -15.29 -23.71 -17.16
C SER A 91 -15.32 -23.33 -18.65
N GLY A 92 -14.37 -22.53 -19.14
CA GLY A 92 -14.31 -22.06 -20.54
C GLY A 92 -15.19 -20.84 -20.85
N SER A 93 -16.05 -20.42 -19.93
CA SER A 93 -16.88 -19.23 -20.11
C SER A 93 -16.16 -17.93 -19.73
N ARG A 94 -16.46 -16.83 -20.44
CA ARG A 94 -15.90 -15.50 -20.15
C ARG A 94 -16.35 -14.97 -18.79
N CYS A 95 -15.43 -14.38 -18.04
CA CYS A 95 -15.73 -13.76 -16.75
C CYS A 95 -16.76 -12.62 -16.90
N LYS A 96 -17.85 -12.69 -16.13
CA LYS A 96 -18.93 -11.68 -16.16
C LYS A 96 -18.67 -10.44 -15.29
N ARG A 97 -17.60 -10.43 -14.49
CA ARG A 97 -17.28 -9.33 -13.57
C ARG A 97 -16.65 -8.14 -14.31
N ASN A 98 -16.90 -6.94 -13.83
CA ASN A 98 -16.32 -5.72 -14.39
C ASN A 98 -14.93 -5.42 -13.81
N THR A 99 -14.13 -4.71 -14.59
CA THR A 99 -12.77 -4.29 -14.25
C THR A 99 -12.84 -3.01 -13.44
N ARG A 100 -12.22 -3.03 -12.26
CA ARG A 100 -12.03 -1.83 -11.42
C ARG A 100 -10.56 -1.40 -11.37
N ILE A 101 -9.73 -2.12 -12.10
CA ILE A 101 -8.28 -2.00 -12.14
C ILE A 101 -7.92 -1.72 -13.60
N GLY A 102 -6.97 -0.82 -13.83
CA GLY A 102 -6.54 -0.37 -15.16
C GLY A 102 -5.94 -1.46 -16.07
N ASN A 103 -5.95 -2.72 -15.66
CA ASN A 103 -5.32 -3.84 -16.34
C ASN A 103 -6.30 -4.75 -17.10
N ASN A 104 -7.57 -4.34 -17.28
CA ASN A 104 -8.61 -5.12 -17.98
C ASN A 104 -9.00 -6.47 -17.33
N PHE A 105 -8.53 -6.74 -16.11
CA PHE A 105 -8.85 -7.94 -15.35
C PHE A 105 -9.55 -7.62 -14.03
N CYS A 106 -10.37 -8.55 -13.54
CA CYS A 106 -10.98 -8.45 -12.22
C CYS A 106 -10.04 -9.01 -11.14
N PHE A 107 -10.35 -8.73 -9.88
CA PHE A 107 -9.52 -9.11 -8.72
C PHE A 107 -9.30 -10.63 -8.56
N GLN A 108 -10.07 -11.49 -9.24
CA GLN A 108 -9.89 -12.94 -9.22
C GLN A 108 -9.02 -13.47 -10.37
N HIS A 109 -8.69 -12.63 -11.35
CA HIS A 109 -7.91 -12.98 -12.52
C HIS A 109 -6.75 -12.00 -12.71
N LEU A 110 -6.00 -11.71 -11.65
CA LEU A 110 -4.82 -10.87 -11.77
C LEU A 110 -3.75 -11.62 -12.60
N PRO A 111 -3.09 -10.94 -13.54
CA PRO A 111 -1.93 -11.52 -14.22
C PRO A 111 -0.82 -11.75 -13.19
N ASN A 112 -0.24 -12.96 -13.21
CA ASN A 112 0.95 -13.28 -12.42
C ASN A 112 2.19 -12.65 -13.03
#